data_AF-A0A0E0HYW6-F1
#
_entry.id   AF-A0A0E0HYW6-F1
#
_cell.length_a   1.000
_cell.length_b   1.000
_cell.length_c   1.000
_cell.angle_alpha   90.00
_cell.angle_beta   90.00
_cell.angle_gamma   90.00
#
_symmetry.space_group_name_H-M   'P 1'
#
loop_
_entity.id
_entity.type
_entity.pdbx_description
1 polymer ?
#
loop_
_entity_poly.entity_id
_entity_poly.type
_entity_poly.pdbx_seq_one_letter_code
_entity_poly.pdbx_strand_id
1 'polypeptide(L)'
;MFNGPGPCCAPNLRSNPLLLGHVFVVDSPSTCRSLPIPTAPPRRRTGFSSTYGATSATSPTPPPPSLPIKVTFRTARPPLLSHLCVHCPGLDFLRATPKVIASHADLLLLVVPFDPLTALSSGTWDYFVYRAADPPLLHLIPPPPRSMRFNDSEVAIVSHGDGEYAVAALAFAGTFLSVNKDFHLHLYHGGKQQQGEWVSKLLTLEDQLRDKLVPLPKAAAEYRFYQETRKTIVIGGERDLWRGIIFCDVLDDHPVLRDMPLPLPASGNWDRLLKQTDPNYIRDVTVSLCRDSIKYIELEIVGTGETHTTVQPTESYQEWVRRKPRYTSSVVLRRGWKATIWTMPIPVASWEHWRRDCHLNVKDLGINVRDPSHLKLLSKLSGCGHSKAALRSVAMVFPTISMDDDHVYFFSIAGSTDKLEAVVTVDVRNKKIQGVAELDVRKYYFGMPTYIASEMSTYLKKVTTGTGEVAHGQTESAAVEVRRM
;
A
#
# COMPACT_ATOMS: atom_id res chain seq x y z
N MET A 1 -17.26 10.84 19.36
CA MET A 1 -17.71 11.86 18.39
C MET A 1 -16.46 12.43 17.77
N PHE A 2 -16.22 12.18 16.49
CA PHE A 2 -15.00 12.63 15.79
C PHE A 2 -15.21 14.07 15.33
N ASN A 3 -14.64 15.05 16.05
CA ASN A 3 -14.57 16.44 15.63
C ASN A 3 -13.13 16.76 15.25
N GLY A 4 -12.77 16.53 13.98
CA GLY A 4 -11.60 17.10 13.34
C GLY A 4 -12.02 18.17 12.32
N PRO A 5 -11.17 19.17 12.03
CA PRO A 5 -11.51 20.25 11.10
C PRO A 5 -11.65 19.70 9.68
N GLY A 6 -12.73 20.09 8.99
CA GLY A 6 -13.13 19.51 7.70
C GLY A 6 -12.11 19.74 6.58
N PRO A 7 -11.97 18.80 5.63
CA PRO A 7 -11.14 19.02 4.46
C PRO A 7 -11.84 19.95 3.48
N CYS A 8 -11.18 21.06 3.13
CA CYS A 8 -11.52 21.84 1.95
C CYS A 8 -11.28 20.98 0.70
N CYS A 9 -12.30 20.24 0.25
CA CYS A 9 -12.30 19.63 -1.07
C CYS A 9 -12.47 20.73 -2.12
N ALA A 10 -11.38 21.12 -2.78
CA ALA A 10 -11.47 21.84 -4.05
C ALA A 10 -12.12 20.88 -5.09
N PRO A 11 -13.21 21.27 -5.76
CA PRO A 11 -13.86 20.41 -6.74
C PRO A 11 -13.00 20.35 -8.01
N ASN A 12 -12.77 19.14 -8.54
CA ASN A 12 -12.24 18.81 -9.88
C ASN A 12 -10.79 18.34 -10.06
N LEU A 13 -10.05 17.94 -9.03
CA LEU A 13 -8.82 17.15 -9.23
C LEU A 13 -9.07 15.70 -8.83
N ARG A 14 -9.50 14.86 -9.78
CA ARG A 14 -9.39 13.39 -9.63
C ARG A 14 -7.91 13.07 -9.44
N SER A 15 -7.53 12.76 -8.21
CA SER A 15 -6.21 12.29 -7.81
C SER A 15 -5.98 10.91 -8.39
N ASN A 16 -5.08 10.77 -9.37
CA ASN A 16 -4.60 9.44 -9.74
C ASN A 16 -3.64 8.97 -8.62
N PRO A 17 -3.99 7.92 -7.85
CA PRO A 17 -3.12 7.40 -6.82
C PRO A 17 -1.85 6.82 -7.44
N LEU A 18 -0.73 6.88 -6.72
CA LEU A 18 0.49 6.18 -7.13
C LEU A 18 0.49 4.76 -6.60
N LEU A 19 0.98 3.86 -7.42
CA LEU A 19 1.63 2.66 -6.90
C LEU A 19 3.11 3.00 -6.71
N LEU A 20 3.52 3.19 -5.47
CA LEU A 20 4.91 3.39 -5.11
C LEU A 20 5.59 2.03 -5.03
N GLY A 21 6.40 1.74 -6.04
CA GLY A 21 7.14 0.52 -6.22
C GLY A 21 8.48 0.46 -5.51
N HIS A 22 9.31 -0.46 -5.99
CA HIS A 22 10.65 -0.72 -5.47
C HIS A 22 11.44 0.57 -5.23
N VAL A 23 12.12 0.57 -4.09
CA VAL A 23 13.17 1.54 -3.77
C VAL A 23 14.44 1.12 -4.50
N PHE A 24 14.93 1.97 -5.41
CA PHE A 24 16.18 1.74 -6.12
C PHE A 24 17.35 2.31 -5.33
N VAL A 25 18.36 1.49 -5.08
CA VAL A 25 19.65 1.98 -4.60
C VAL A 25 20.47 2.44 -5.80
N VAL A 26 20.98 3.67 -5.76
CA VAL A 26 21.75 4.25 -6.86
C VAL A 26 23.13 4.73 -6.41
N ASP A 27 24.16 4.45 -7.20
CA ASP A 27 25.55 4.88 -6.94
C ASP A 27 25.74 6.39 -7.09
N SER A 28 24.86 7.05 -7.83
CA SER A 28 24.79 8.51 -7.87
C SER A 28 23.35 8.98 -8.09
N PRO A 29 22.97 10.18 -7.61
CA PRO A 29 21.66 10.76 -7.87
C PRO A 29 21.42 10.99 -9.38
N SER A 30 22.50 11.19 -10.14
CA SER A 30 22.48 11.26 -11.61
C SER A 30 22.19 9.90 -12.26
N THR A 31 22.65 8.78 -11.69
CA THR A 31 22.37 7.42 -12.19
C THR A 31 20.89 7.08 -12.10
N CYS A 32 20.19 7.66 -11.11
CA CYS A 32 18.73 7.61 -11.07
C CYS A 32 18.20 8.10 -12.43
N ARG A 33 18.67 9.24 -13.00
CA ARG A 33 18.25 9.81 -14.31
C ARG A 33 18.20 8.78 -15.45
N SER A 34 19.18 7.87 -15.51
CA SER A 34 19.35 6.87 -16.56
C SER A 34 18.63 5.53 -16.34
N LEU A 35 18.03 5.29 -15.15
CA LEU A 35 17.26 4.06 -14.93
C LEU A 35 16.05 4.05 -15.89
N PRO A 36 15.92 3.01 -16.74
CA PRO A 36 14.79 2.91 -17.66
C PRO A 36 13.50 2.73 -16.87
N ILE A 37 12.47 3.51 -17.18
CA ILE A 37 11.10 3.15 -16.82
C ILE A 37 10.71 2.02 -17.77
N PRO A 38 10.41 0.80 -17.29
CA PRO A 38 10.06 -0.30 -18.18
C PRO A 38 8.84 0.09 -19.03
N THR A 39 8.99 0.01 -20.35
CA THR A 39 7.91 0.05 -21.38
C THR A 39 7.20 1.38 -21.70
N ALA A 40 7.91 2.51 -21.77
CA ALA A 40 7.42 3.65 -22.58
C ALA A 40 8.20 3.75 -23.92
N PRO A 41 7.57 3.57 -25.10
CA PRO A 41 8.23 3.92 -26.36
C PRO A 41 8.41 5.45 -26.45
N PRO A 42 9.40 5.95 -27.21
CA PRO A 42 9.63 7.38 -27.37
C PRO A 42 8.46 7.99 -28.15
N ARG A 43 7.45 8.53 -27.47
CA ARG A 43 6.46 9.41 -28.09
C ARG A 43 6.94 10.86 -27.98
N ARG A 44 6.77 11.60 -29.08
CA ARG A 44 7.18 13.01 -29.27
C ARG A 44 6.96 13.83 -27.99
N ARG A 45 8.03 14.52 -27.58
CA ARG A 45 8.07 15.48 -26.46
C ARG A 45 6.92 16.49 -26.56
N THR A 46 5.80 16.21 -25.92
CA THR A 46 5.00 17.24 -25.27
C THR A 46 5.64 17.43 -23.89
N GLY A 47 6.26 18.59 -23.67
CA GLY A 47 7.17 18.85 -22.56
C GLY A 47 6.59 18.51 -21.20
N PHE A 48 7.00 17.38 -20.64
CA PHE A 48 7.12 17.22 -19.19
C PHE A 48 8.54 17.66 -18.83
N SER A 49 8.66 18.84 -18.21
CA SER A 49 9.90 19.25 -17.55
C SER A 49 10.19 18.24 -16.44
N SER A 50 11.26 17.44 -16.59
CA SER A 50 11.67 16.50 -15.55
C SER A 50 12.44 17.27 -14.47
N THR A 51 11.75 17.73 -13.44
CA THR A 51 12.33 18.43 -12.29
C THR A 51 12.90 17.44 -11.28
N TYR A 52 13.86 16.61 -11.68
CA TYR A 52 14.51 15.61 -10.81
C TYR A 52 15.22 16.21 -9.57
N GLY A 53 15.47 17.53 -9.55
CA GLY A 53 16.04 18.23 -8.39
C GLY A 53 15.01 18.72 -7.38
N ALA A 54 13.74 18.86 -7.76
CA ALA A 54 12.70 19.48 -6.94
C ALA A 54 12.10 18.55 -5.88
N THR A 55 12.38 17.24 -5.95
CA THR A 55 11.85 16.22 -5.03
C THR A 55 12.96 15.54 -4.22
N SER A 56 14.20 16.01 -4.32
CA SER A 56 15.34 15.43 -3.62
C SER A 56 15.46 15.99 -2.21
N ALA A 57 15.72 15.12 -1.24
CA ALA A 57 16.02 15.51 0.14
C ALA A 57 17.24 14.74 0.67
N THR A 58 17.98 15.34 1.58
CA THR A 58 19.23 14.80 2.13
C THR A 58 19.17 14.83 3.66
N SER A 59 19.62 13.75 4.30
CA SER A 59 19.79 13.68 5.76
C SER A 59 21.21 13.26 6.11
N PRO A 60 21.82 13.80 7.17
CA PRO A 60 23.01 13.22 7.76
C PRO A 60 22.71 11.82 8.32
N THR A 61 23.74 11.00 8.41
CA THR A 61 23.76 9.66 9.02
C THR A 61 24.46 9.71 10.39
N PRO A 62 24.23 8.75 11.30
CA PRO A 62 24.90 8.71 12.60
C PRO A 62 26.45 8.71 12.45
N PRO A 63 27.23 9.27 13.40
CA PRO A 63 28.66 9.62 13.22
C PRO A 63 29.62 8.39 13.32
N PRO A 64 30.93 8.47 12.92
CA PRO A 64 31.51 8.66 11.57
C PRO A 64 32.65 7.64 11.20
N PRO A 65 33.17 7.65 9.94
CA PRO A 65 32.82 8.56 8.82
C PRO A 65 31.60 8.06 8.05
N SER A 66 30.49 8.80 8.16
CA SER A 66 29.23 8.47 7.51
C SER A 66 28.89 9.54 6.47
N LEU A 67 28.57 9.08 5.25
CA LEU A 67 28.23 9.93 4.11
C LEU A 67 26.71 10.20 4.10
N PRO A 68 26.26 11.38 3.63
CA PRO A 68 24.86 11.76 3.70
C PRO A 68 23.97 10.88 2.81
N ILE A 69 22.78 10.55 3.30
CA ILE A 69 21.78 9.80 2.54
C ILE A 69 20.93 10.79 1.75
N LYS A 70 20.75 10.53 0.46
CA LYS A 70 19.90 11.32 -0.42
C LYS A 70 18.78 10.46 -1.00
N VAL A 71 17.56 10.98 -0.94
CA VAL A 71 16.37 10.33 -1.46
C VAL A 71 15.82 11.15 -2.62
N THR A 72 15.38 10.51 -3.70
CA THR A 72 14.79 11.18 -4.87
C THR A 72 13.60 10.42 -5.41
N PHE A 73 12.48 11.10 -5.61
CA PHE A 73 11.25 10.48 -6.09
C PHE A 73 11.13 10.51 -7.62
N ARG A 74 10.55 9.46 -8.19
CA ARG A 74 10.25 9.33 -9.62
C ARG A 74 8.81 8.90 -9.81
N THR A 75 8.00 9.80 -10.34
CA THR A 75 6.58 9.52 -10.58
C THR A 75 6.39 8.79 -11.91
N ALA A 76 5.52 7.80 -11.91
CA ALA A 76 4.99 7.15 -13.10
C ALA A 76 3.47 7.00 -12.98
N ARG A 77 2.78 6.92 -14.12
CA ARG A 77 1.32 6.70 -14.13
C ARG A 77 1.03 5.20 -14.07
N PRO A 78 0.14 4.74 -13.18
CA PRO A 78 -0.29 3.34 -13.17
C PRO A 78 -0.77 2.89 -14.56
N PRO A 79 -0.54 1.62 -14.97
CA PRO A 79 -0.02 0.49 -14.20
C PRO A 79 1.48 0.57 -13.84
N LEU A 80 2.24 1.51 -14.43
CA LEU A 80 3.66 1.65 -14.12
C LEU A 80 3.85 2.09 -12.66
N LEU A 81 4.86 1.51 -12.02
CA LEU A 81 5.22 1.87 -10.66
C LEU A 81 6.00 3.18 -10.63
N SER A 82 5.67 4.03 -9.66
CA SER A 82 6.56 5.12 -9.23
C SER A 82 7.68 4.55 -8.40
N HIS A 83 8.83 5.23 -8.34
CA HIS A 83 10.01 4.71 -7.67
C HIS A 83 10.64 5.75 -6.77
N LEU A 84 11.20 5.28 -5.65
CA LEU A 84 12.03 6.06 -4.76
C LEU A 84 13.49 5.64 -4.99
N CYS A 85 14.36 6.56 -5.36
CA CYS A 85 15.81 6.31 -5.41
C CYS A 85 16.43 6.70 -4.08
N VAL A 86 17.18 5.79 -3.47
CA VAL A 86 18.00 6.04 -2.28
C VAL A 86 19.47 5.98 -2.68
N HIS A 87 20.20 7.04 -2.38
CA HIS A 87 21.63 7.14 -2.60
C HIS A 87 22.32 7.21 -1.24
N CYS A 88 23.06 6.15 -0.89
CA CYS A 88 23.86 6.07 0.33
C CYS A 88 25.31 5.77 -0.08
N PRO A 89 26.17 6.80 -0.21
CA PRO A 89 27.57 6.58 -0.58
C PRO A 89 28.28 5.65 0.42
N GLY A 90 29.05 4.70 -0.08
CA GLY A 90 29.86 3.79 0.75
C GLY A 90 29.13 2.58 1.35
N LEU A 91 27.82 2.41 1.08
CA LEU A 91 27.04 1.24 1.49
C LEU A 91 26.62 0.41 0.27
N ASP A 92 26.93 -0.89 0.29
CA ASP A 92 26.45 -1.84 -0.72
C ASP A 92 25.30 -2.69 -0.18
N PHE A 93 24.15 -2.63 -0.85
CA PHE A 93 22.89 -3.24 -0.43
C PHE A 93 22.70 -4.59 -1.12
N LEU A 94 23.55 -5.55 -0.74
CA LEU A 94 23.56 -6.90 -1.30
C LEU A 94 22.48 -7.82 -0.68
N ARG A 95 22.26 -7.73 0.64
CA ARG A 95 21.35 -8.65 1.37
C ARG A 95 20.07 -7.98 1.85
N ALA A 96 20.16 -6.73 2.30
CA ALA A 96 19.02 -5.92 2.71
C ALA A 96 18.98 -4.64 1.88
N THR A 97 17.79 -4.25 1.40
CA THR A 97 17.59 -3.00 0.64
C THR A 97 16.69 -2.04 1.41
N PRO A 98 16.83 -0.72 1.22
CA PRO A 98 15.89 0.26 1.77
C PRO A 98 14.45 -0.02 1.34
N LYS A 99 13.48 0.36 2.17
CA LYS A 99 12.05 0.12 1.93
C LYS A 99 11.19 1.26 2.45
N VAL A 100 10.12 1.57 1.71
CA VAL A 100 9.04 2.41 2.25
C VAL A 100 8.06 1.50 2.97
N ILE A 101 7.82 1.77 4.25
CA ILE A 101 6.98 0.92 5.11
C ILE A 101 5.63 1.56 5.41
N ALA A 102 5.54 2.90 5.38
CA ALA A 102 4.28 3.62 5.56
C ALA A 102 4.25 4.92 4.75
N SER A 103 3.04 5.40 4.44
CA SER A 103 2.82 6.70 3.80
C SER A 103 1.51 7.33 4.24
N HIS A 104 1.49 8.66 4.40
CA HIS A 104 0.27 9.44 4.65
C HIS A 104 0.46 10.87 4.19
N ALA A 105 -0.53 11.42 3.47
CA ALA A 105 -0.45 12.78 2.93
C ALA A 105 0.87 13.03 2.18
N ASP A 106 1.64 14.04 2.61
CA ASP A 106 2.94 14.43 2.08
C ASP A 106 4.13 13.68 2.71
N LEU A 107 3.88 12.64 3.52
CA LEU A 107 4.91 11.88 4.25
C LEU A 107 5.13 10.47 3.72
N LEU A 108 6.40 10.03 3.73
CA LEU A 108 6.82 8.63 3.62
C LEU A 108 7.70 8.27 4.82
N LEU A 109 7.50 7.08 5.36
CA LEU A 109 8.42 6.46 6.31
C LEU A 109 9.29 5.43 5.58
N LEU A 110 10.59 5.71 5.53
CA LEU A 110 11.62 4.90 4.89
C LEU A 110 12.46 4.22 5.97
N VAL A 111 12.78 2.94 5.78
CA VAL A 111 13.80 2.23 6.57
C VAL A 111 15.03 1.98 5.70
N VAL A 112 16.21 2.26 6.26
CA VAL A 112 17.51 2.02 5.62
C VAL A 112 18.37 1.16 6.57
N PRO A 113 18.92 0.02 6.13
CA PRO A 113 19.74 -0.81 7.01
C PRO A 113 21.07 -0.09 7.32
N PHE A 114 21.45 0.00 8.60
CA PHE A 114 22.71 0.62 9.00
C PHE A 114 23.92 -0.24 8.60
N ASP A 115 23.76 -1.57 8.66
CA ASP A 115 24.73 -2.57 8.18
C ASP A 115 23.99 -3.53 7.23
N PRO A 116 24.03 -3.26 5.91
CA PRO A 116 23.35 -4.07 4.91
C PRO A 116 23.89 -5.51 4.79
N LEU A 117 25.06 -5.82 5.36
CA LEU A 117 25.67 -7.16 5.30
C LEU A 117 25.19 -8.07 6.43
N THR A 118 24.86 -7.49 7.60
CA THR A 118 24.43 -8.23 8.80
C THR A 118 22.97 -8.00 9.20
N ALA A 119 22.27 -7.07 8.53
CA ALA A 119 20.86 -6.78 8.79
C ALA A 119 19.97 -8.02 8.60
N LEU A 120 19.62 -8.66 9.73
CA LEU A 120 18.73 -9.82 9.81
C LEU A 120 17.50 -9.56 10.71
N SER A 121 17.39 -8.37 11.33
CA SER A 121 16.32 -8.03 12.29
C SER A 121 15.92 -6.55 12.23
N SER A 122 14.76 -6.20 12.79
CA SER A 122 14.24 -4.82 12.86
C SER A 122 15.08 -3.87 13.70
N GLY A 123 15.97 -4.39 14.56
CA GLY A 123 16.90 -3.59 15.36
C GLY A 123 18.12 -3.05 14.61
N THR A 124 18.20 -3.26 13.29
CA THR A 124 19.34 -2.83 12.45
C THR A 124 19.02 -1.80 11.37
N TRP A 125 17.97 -1.01 11.58
CA TRP A 125 17.45 -0.07 10.59
C TRP A 125 17.39 1.34 11.15
N ASP A 126 17.85 2.29 10.34
CA ASP A 126 17.61 3.72 10.53
C ASP A 126 16.27 4.09 9.89
N TYR A 127 15.47 4.85 10.62
CA TYR A 127 14.15 5.30 10.18
C TYR A 127 14.24 6.74 9.69
N PHE A 128 13.78 6.98 8.47
CA PHE A 128 13.77 8.31 7.85
C PHE A 128 12.35 8.72 7.50
N VAL A 129 11.99 9.94 7.85
CA VAL A 129 10.74 10.57 7.43
C VAL A 129 11.04 11.51 6.27
N TYR A 130 10.52 11.17 5.09
CA TYR A 130 10.54 12.05 3.93
C TYR A 130 9.25 12.86 3.89
N ARG A 131 9.38 14.18 3.68
CA ARG A 131 8.26 15.10 3.46
C ARG A 131 8.35 15.75 2.09
N ALA A 132 7.29 15.64 1.29
CA ALA A 132 7.12 16.36 0.04
C ALA A 132 6.75 17.84 0.27
N ALA A 133 7.67 18.57 0.90
CA ALA A 133 7.62 20.01 1.09
C ALA A 133 8.36 20.75 -0.04
N ASP A 134 8.34 22.08 -0.01
CA ASP A 134 9.18 22.93 -0.86
C ASP A 134 10.07 23.82 0.03
N PRO A 135 11.38 23.52 0.14
CA PRO A 135 12.07 22.36 -0.42
C PRO A 135 11.70 21.03 0.28
N PRO A 136 11.89 19.87 -0.38
CA PRO A 136 11.64 18.56 0.24
C PRO A 136 12.56 18.30 1.43
N LEU A 137 12.05 17.58 2.42
CA LEU A 137 12.77 17.32 3.67
C LEU A 137 12.95 15.82 3.90
N LEU A 138 14.06 15.46 4.52
CA LEU A 138 14.37 14.11 4.97
C LEU A 138 14.97 14.19 6.36
N HIS A 139 14.33 13.55 7.33
CA HIS A 139 14.76 13.58 8.71
C HIS A 139 14.98 12.16 9.22
N LEU A 140 16.16 11.91 9.79
CA LEU A 140 16.41 10.73 10.62
C LEU A 140 15.65 10.88 11.93
N ILE A 141 14.87 9.87 12.31
CA ILE A 141 14.26 9.78 13.64
C ILE A 141 15.09 8.82 14.51
N PRO A 142 15.14 9.01 15.84
CA PRO A 142 15.86 8.11 16.72
C PRO A 142 15.34 6.68 16.57
N PRO A 143 16.20 5.66 16.66
CA PRO A 143 15.74 4.28 16.61
C PRO A 143 14.86 3.97 17.84
N PRO A 144 13.82 3.14 17.70
CA PRO A 144 13.04 2.70 18.85
C PRO A 144 13.93 1.94 19.85
N PRO A 145 13.71 2.09 21.17
CA PRO A 145 14.43 1.32 22.19
C PRO A 145 14.33 -0.19 21.93
N ARG A 146 15.38 -0.95 22.27
CA ARG A 146 15.44 -2.41 21.99
C ARG A 146 14.32 -3.25 22.64
N SER A 147 13.65 -2.70 23.65
CA SER A 147 12.46 -3.29 24.29
C SER A 147 11.21 -3.17 23.43
N MET A 148 11.13 -2.18 22.54
CA MET A 148 10.04 -1.98 21.60
C MET A 148 10.32 -2.78 20.33
N ARG A 149 9.53 -3.83 20.11
CA ARG A 149 9.68 -4.73 18.96
C ARG A 149 8.40 -4.73 18.16
N PHE A 150 8.51 -4.31 16.91
CA PHE A 150 7.42 -4.33 15.94
C PHE A 150 7.95 -4.70 14.55
N ASN A 151 7.04 -5.15 13.70
CA ASN A 151 7.28 -5.46 12.28
C ASN A 151 6.97 -4.24 11.40
N ASP A 152 7.58 -4.17 10.22
CA ASP A 152 7.30 -3.12 9.24
C ASP A 152 5.80 -3.00 8.90
N SER A 153 5.06 -4.12 8.91
CA SER A 153 3.62 -4.19 8.60
C SER A 153 2.70 -3.64 9.70
N GLU A 154 3.25 -3.42 10.90
CA GLU A 154 2.55 -2.84 12.06
C GLU A 154 2.71 -1.30 12.08
N VAL A 155 3.58 -0.72 11.26
CA VAL A 155 3.88 0.71 11.35
C VAL A 155 2.95 1.56 10.48
N ALA A 156 2.49 2.67 11.04
CA ALA A 156 1.90 3.80 10.34
C ALA A 156 2.67 5.10 10.59
N ILE A 157 2.53 6.03 9.65
CA ILE A 157 2.89 7.43 9.83
C ILE A 157 1.66 8.28 9.60
N VAL A 158 1.38 9.23 10.48
CA VAL A 158 0.20 10.09 10.43
C VAL A 158 0.66 11.54 10.47
N SER A 159 0.62 12.23 9.34
CA SER A 159 0.66 13.70 9.33
C SER A 159 -0.57 14.27 10.04
N HIS A 160 -0.36 15.24 10.93
CA HIS A 160 -1.39 16.09 11.51
C HIS A 160 -1.01 17.57 11.38
N GLY A 161 -1.83 18.48 11.92
CA GLY A 161 -1.72 19.93 11.71
C GLY A 161 -0.31 20.51 11.95
N ASP A 162 -0.02 21.63 11.29
CA ASP A 162 1.20 22.45 11.46
C ASP A 162 2.54 21.80 11.06
N GLY A 163 2.50 20.74 10.24
CA GLY A 163 3.70 20.05 9.78
C GLY A 163 4.27 19.06 10.80
N GLU A 164 3.47 18.72 11.80
CA GLU A 164 3.73 17.68 12.77
C GLU A 164 3.25 16.30 12.26
N TYR A 165 3.78 15.25 12.86
CA TYR A 165 3.44 13.87 12.55
C TYR A 165 3.65 12.94 13.74
N ALA A 166 2.95 11.81 13.69
CA ALA A 166 3.19 10.68 14.59
C ALA A 166 3.59 9.44 13.78
N VAL A 167 4.63 8.73 14.22
CA VAL A 167 4.91 7.35 13.80
C VAL A 167 4.34 6.44 14.89
N ALA A 168 3.50 5.50 14.50
CA ALA A 168 2.82 4.59 15.41
C ALA A 168 3.03 3.15 14.97
N ALA A 169 3.27 2.25 15.93
CA ALA A 169 3.27 0.81 15.71
C ALA A 169 2.50 0.12 16.83
N LEU A 170 1.46 -0.64 16.52
CA LEU A 170 0.72 -1.45 17.50
C LEU A 170 1.26 -2.89 17.41
N ALA A 171 2.22 -3.19 18.27
CA ALA A 171 2.78 -4.53 18.38
C ALA A 171 1.90 -5.40 19.29
N PHE A 172 1.86 -6.69 19.02
CA PHE A 172 1.22 -7.65 19.93
C PHE A 172 2.02 -7.78 21.23
N ALA A 173 1.37 -7.73 22.39
CA ALA A 173 2.04 -7.77 23.70
C ALA A 173 2.29 -9.20 24.23
N GLY A 174 1.74 -10.24 23.60
CA GLY A 174 1.79 -11.62 24.08
C GLY A 174 2.93 -12.49 23.52
N THR A 175 3.17 -13.62 24.19
CA THR A 175 4.00 -14.71 23.68
C THR A 175 3.21 -15.65 22.76
N PHE A 176 3.93 -16.45 21.96
CA PHE A 176 3.50 -17.22 20.78
C PHE A 176 2.34 -18.23 20.92
N LEU A 177 1.56 -18.26 22.02
CA LEU A 177 0.62 -19.35 22.31
C LEU A 177 -0.69 -18.94 23.00
N SER A 178 -0.99 -17.64 23.16
CA SER A 178 -2.21 -17.19 23.86
C SER A 178 -3.07 -16.28 23.00
N VAL A 179 -4.40 -16.41 23.16
CA VAL A 179 -5.39 -15.41 22.71
C VAL A 179 -5.16 -14.14 23.53
N ASN A 180 -4.13 -13.36 23.18
CA ASN A 180 -3.89 -12.10 23.85
C ASN A 180 -4.80 -11.03 23.24
N LYS A 181 -5.36 -10.21 24.11
CA LYS A 181 -6.13 -9.01 23.73
C LYS A 181 -5.28 -7.76 23.83
N ASP A 182 -4.06 -7.89 24.33
CA ASP A 182 -3.20 -6.78 24.67
C ASP A 182 -2.18 -6.47 23.56
N PHE A 183 -1.98 -5.18 23.37
CA PHE A 183 -1.11 -4.59 22.36
C PHE A 183 -0.24 -3.49 22.97
N HIS A 184 1.00 -3.40 22.52
CA HIS A 184 1.84 -2.24 22.77
C HIS A 184 1.68 -1.24 21.63
N LEU A 185 1.13 -0.07 21.91
CA LEU A 185 1.18 1.08 21.03
C LEU A 185 2.48 1.85 21.26
N HIS A 186 3.43 1.71 20.35
CA HIS A 186 4.67 2.48 20.29
C HIS A 186 4.44 3.76 19.47
N LEU A 187 4.74 4.91 20.05
CA LEU A 187 4.53 6.23 19.44
C LEU A 187 5.82 7.03 19.42
N TYR A 188 6.06 7.68 18.30
CA TYR A 188 7.05 8.73 18.15
C TYR A 188 6.37 9.95 17.56
N HIS A 189 6.43 11.08 18.25
CA HIS A 189 5.92 12.35 17.74
C HIS A 189 7.10 13.18 17.22
N GLY A 190 6.95 13.75 16.04
CA GLY A 190 7.97 14.59 15.44
C GLY A 190 7.37 15.66 14.53
N GLY A 191 8.14 16.69 14.26
CA GLY A 191 7.70 17.74 13.37
C GLY A 191 8.71 18.87 13.24
N LYS A 192 8.22 20.06 12.91
CA LYS A 192 9.09 21.22 12.68
C LYS A 192 9.62 21.80 13.99
N GLN A 193 8.85 21.69 15.07
CA GLN A 193 9.15 22.34 16.34
C GLN A 193 9.71 21.39 17.40
N GLN A 194 9.57 20.07 17.22
CA GLN A 194 10.01 19.09 18.22
C GLN A 194 10.46 17.77 17.59
N GLN A 195 11.54 17.20 18.11
CA GLN A 195 11.84 15.78 17.99
C GLN A 195 11.47 15.15 19.31
N GLY A 196 10.48 14.26 19.31
CA GLY A 196 10.03 13.57 20.50
C GLY A 196 10.93 12.39 20.88
N GLU A 197 10.53 11.70 21.94
CA GLU A 197 11.06 10.40 22.31
C GLU A 197 10.03 9.31 21.99
N TRP A 198 10.50 8.07 21.86
CA TRP A 198 9.61 6.93 21.73
C TRP A 198 8.89 6.65 23.06
N VAL A 199 7.56 6.57 23.01
CA VAL A 199 6.70 6.22 24.14
C VAL A 199 5.98 4.91 23.83
N SER A 200 5.71 4.09 24.85
CA SER A 200 4.93 2.85 24.70
C SER A 200 3.73 2.88 25.66
N LYS A 201 2.54 2.56 25.14
CA LYS A 201 1.30 2.39 25.92
C LYS A 201 0.79 0.95 25.75
N LEU A 202 0.37 0.32 26.83
CA LEU A 202 -0.32 -0.98 26.76
C LEU A 202 -1.81 -0.74 26.57
N LEU A 203 -2.40 -1.33 25.54
CA LEU A 203 -3.81 -1.21 25.18
C LEU A 203 -4.45 -2.58 25.10
N THR A 204 -5.70 -2.71 25.55
CA THR A 204 -6.45 -3.95 25.51
C THR A 204 -7.64 -3.84 24.58
N LEU A 205 -7.81 -4.80 23.68
CA LEU A 205 -8.98 -4.94 22.82
C LEU A 205 -10.07 -5.75 23.53
N GLU A 206 -10.90 -5.08 24.32
CA GLU A 206 -11.90 -5.72 25.19
C GLU A 206 -12.94 -6.53 24.39
N ASP A 207 -13.55 -5.87 23.40
CA ASP A 207 -14.65 -6.39 22.57
C ASP A 207 -14.19 -6.89 21.20
N GLN A 208 -13.94 -8.20 21.10
CA GLN A 208 -13.58 -8.86 19.84
C GLN A 208 -14.84 -9.38 19.12
N LEU A 209 -15.62 -8.46 18.56
CA LEU A 209 -16.83 -8.77 17.76
C LEU A 209 -16.54 -9.82 16.67
N ARG A 210 -15.33 -9.80 16.11
CA ARG A 210 -14.87 -10.77 15.11
C ARG A 210 -14.96 -12.24 15.55
N ASP A 211 -14.84 -12.53 16.84
CA ASP A 211 -14.93 -13.90 17.38
C ASP A 211 -16.35 -14.43 17.41
N LYS A 212 -17.32 -13.54 17.62
CA LYS A 212 -18.74 -13.87 17.59
C LYS A 212 -19.21 -14.12 16.15
N LEU A 213 -18.71 -13.33 15.20
CA LEU A 213 -19.14 -13.38 13.79
C LEU A 213 -18.43 -14.47 12.98
N VAL A 214 -17.12 -14.65 13.19
CA VAL A 214 -16.30 -15.64 12.49
C VAL A 214 -15.51 -16.45 13.54
N PRO A 215 -16.17 -17.40 14.23
CA PRO A 215 -15.52 -18.22 15.24
C PRO A 215 -14.52 -19.18 14.58
N LEU A 216 -13.32 -19.26 15.14
CA LEU A 216 -12.32 -20.22 14.71
C LEU A 216 -12.60 -21.59 15.35
N PRO A 217 -12.46 -22.71 14.62
CA PRO A 217 -12.56 -24.04 15.23
C PRO A 217 -11.54 -24.20 16.37
N LYS A 218 -11.90 -24.88 17.47
CA LYS A 218 -11.04 -25.03 18.68
C LYS A 218 -9.62 -25.51 18.38
N ALA A 219 -9.49 -26.58 17.60
CA ALA A 219 -8.20 -27.13 17.15
C ALA A 219 -7.34 -26.11 16.37
N ALA A 220 -7.99 -25.11 15.79
CA ALA A 220 -7.31 -24.05 15.09
C ALA A 220 -7.01 -22.88 16.05
N ALA A 221 -7.89 -22.54 17.00
CA ALA A 221 -7.64 -21.51 18.01
C ALA A 221 -6.43 -21.82 18.91
N GLU A 222 -6.07 -23.10 19.11
CA GLU A 222 -4.99 -23.55 20.00
C GLU A 222 -3.56 -23.42 19.42
N TYR A 223 -3.40 -23.36 18.09
CA TYR A 223 -2.09 -23.33 17.41
C TYR A 223 -1.84 -22.05 16.60
N ARG A 224 -2.66 -21.01 16.78
CA ARG A 224 -2.67 -19.82 15.92
C ARG A 224 -1.98 -18.63 16.56
N PHE A 225 -1.25 -17.89 15.73
CA PHE A 225 -1.13 -16.45 15.89
C PHE A 225 -2.52 -15.84 15.82
N TYR A 226 -3.07 -15.45 16.98
CA TYR A 226 -4.47 -15.03 17.07
C TYR A 226 -4.75 -13.76 16.28
N GLN A 227 -3.73 -12.91 16.15
CA GLN A 227 -3.72 -11.65 15.42
C GLN A 227 -2.35 -11.50 14.75
N GLU A 228 -2.34 -11.27 13.44
CA GLU A 228 -1.17 -10.78 12.73
C GLU A 228 -1.57 -9.49 12.02
N THR A 229 -0.96 -8.37 12.42
CA THR A 229 -1.14 -7.11 11.71
C THR A 229 -0.38 -7.20 10.39
N ARG A 230 -1.12 -7.23 9.28
CA ARG A 230 -0.55 -7.46 7.94
C ARG A 230 -0.51 -6.19 7.07
N LYS A 231 -1.17 -5.11 7.52
CA LYS A 231 -1.18 -3.78 6.89
C LYS A 231 -1.79 -2.73 7.82
N THR A 232 -1.12 -1.60 8.00
CA THR A 232 -1.70 -0.43 8.70
C THR A 232 -2.25 0.59 7.69
N ILE A 233 -3.33 1.29 8.04
CA ILE A 233 -3.85 2.43 7.28
C ILE A 233 -4.14 3.63 8.16
N VAL A 234 -4.03 4.80 7.55
CA VAL A 234 -4.31 6.04 8.25
C VAL A 234 -5.78 6.41 8.13
N ILE A 235 -6.54 5.87 9.08
CA ILE A 235 -7.75 6.44 9.71
C ILE A 235 -7.65 6.07 11.22
N GLY A 236 -6.41 6.09 11.74
CA GLY A 236 -6.05 5.45 12.99
C GLY A 236 -6.44 3.96 13.02
N GLY A 237 -5.89 3.10 12.16
CA GLY A 237 -6.28 1.69 12.19
C GLY A 237 -5.24 0.69 11.70
N GLU A 238 -5.04 -0.35 12.51
CA GLU A 238 -4.30 -1.57 12.20
C GLU A 238 -5.22 -2.65 11.66
N ARG A 239 -4.69 -3.67 10.96
CA ARG A 239 -5.54 -4.68 10.33
C ARG A 239 -5.07 -6.10 10.50
N ASP A 240 -6.03 -6.93 10.88
CA ASP A 240 -6.02 -8.36 10.66
C ASP A 240 -6.94 -8.65 9.46
N LEU A 241 -6.37 -8.62 8.25
CA LEU A 241 -7.11 -8.80 7.00
C LEU A 241 -7.88 -10.14 6.91
N TRP A 242 -7.68 -11.07 7.84
CA TRP A 242 -8.48 -12.28 7.92
C TRP A 242 -9.85 -12.06 8.58
N ARG A 243 -9.94 -11.17 9.57
CA ARG A 243 -11.09 -11.10 10.48
C ARG A 243 -11.63 -9.69 10.72
N GLY A 244 -10.78 -8.66 10.66
CA GLY A 244 -11.20 -7.31 11.02
C GLY A 244 -10.12 -6.23 10.93
N ILE A 245 -10.54 -5.01 11.21
CA ILE A 245 -9.73 -3.81 11.33
C ILE A 245 -9.79 -3.39 12.80
N ILE A 246 -8.65 -3.10 13.40
CA ILE A 246 -8.53 -2.55 14.75
C ILE A 246 -8.29 -1.05 14.61
N PHE A 247 -9.25 -0.23 15.02
CA PHE A 247 -9.03 1.22 15.10
C PHE A 247 -8.31 1.60 16.38
N CYS A 248 -7.36 2.51 16.26
CA CYS A 248 -6.61 3.17 17.32
C CYS A 248 -6.40 4.63 16.92
N ASP A 249 -7.00 5.56 17.66
CA ASP A 249 -6.73 6.99 17.47
C ASP A 249 -5.40 7.35 18.14
N VAL A 250 -4.33 7.41 17.36
CA VAL A 250 -2.97 7.62 17.86
C VAL A 250 -2.70 9.06 18.29
N LEU A 251 -3.60 9.99 17.96
CA LEU A 251 -3.49 11.40 18.34
C LEU A 251 -4.26 11.72 19.63
N ASP A 252 -5.04 10.77 20.14
CA ASP A 252 -5.73 10.89 21.43
C ASP A 252 -4.74 10.69 22.59
N ASP A 253 -4.91 11.46 23.66
CA ASP A 253 -4.14 11.32 24.89
C ASP A 253 -4.35 9.93 25.53
N HIS A 254 -5.56 9.38 25.38
CA HIS A 254 -5.99 8.09 25.92
C HIS A 254 -6.50 7.19 24.78
N PRO A 255 -5.59 6.67 23.93
CA PRO A 255 -5.98 5.88 22.77
C PRO A 255 -6.72 4.62 23.20
N VAL A 256 -7.82 4.30 22.51
CA VAL A 256 -8.61 3.08 22.74
C VAL A 256 -8.68 2.23 21.48
N LEU A 257 -8.62 0.91 21.66
CA LEU A 257 -8.75 -0.04 20.55
C LEU A 257 -10.21 -0.36 20.29
N ARG A 258 -10.63 -0.32 19.02
CA ARG A 258 -11.99 -0.70 18.60
C ARG A 258 -11.95 -1.73 17.49
N ASP A 259 -12.63 -2.86 17.69
CA ASP A 259 -12.76 -3.91 16.67
C ASP A 259 -13.82 -3.54 15.63
N MET A 260 -13.46 -3.62 14.35
CA MET A 260 -14.39 -3.58 13.23
C MET A 260 -14.21 -4.83 12.37
N PRO A 261 -15.11 -5.82 12.49
CA PRO A 261 -15.10 -6.99 11.62
C PRO A 261 -15.16 -6.64 10.13
N LEU A 262 -14.44 -7.42 9.32
CA LEU A 262 -14.57 -7.39 7.86
C LEU A 262 -15.81 -8.18 7.42
N PRO A 263 -16.33 -7.93 6.20
CA PRO A 263 -17.35 -8.80 5.61
C PRO A 263 -16.95 -10.27 5.67
N LEU A 264 -17.95 -11.14 5.83
CA LEU A 264 -17.73 -12.58 5.97
C LEU A 264 -16.92 -13.14 4.79
N PRO A 265 -15.87 -13.94 5.05
CA PRO A 265 -15.08 -14.57 4.01
C PRO A 265 -15.92 -15.32 2.99
N ALA A 266 -15.63 -15.15 1.69
CA ALA A 266 -16.19 -16.00 0.65
C ALA A 266 -15.95 -17.49 0.96
N SER A 267 -16.93 -18.34 0.67
CA SER A 267 -16.89 -19.77 1.01
C SER A 267 -15.66 -20.47 0.42
N GLY A 268 -15.24 -20.11 -0.81
CA GLY A 268 -14.04 -20.68 -1.44
C GLY A 268 -12.71 -20.28 -0.79
N ASN A 269 -12.72 -19.26 0.10
CA ASN A 269 -11.55 -18.83 0.85
C ASN A 269 -11.51 -19.39 2.27
N TRP A 270 -12.52 -20.16 2.70
CA TRP A 270 -12.59 -20.70 4.06
C TRP A 270 -11.36 -21.55 4.41
N ASP A 271 -10.95 -22.45 3.52
CA ASP A 271 -9.75 -23.27 3.73
C ASP A 271 -8.46 -22.41 3.80
N ARG A 272 -8.40 -21.26 3.10
CA ARG A 272 -7.24 -20.35 3.17
C ARG A 272 -7.18 -19.61 4.50
N LEU A 273 -8.33 -19.17 5.00
CA LEU A 273 -8.47 -18.60 6.35
C LEU A 273 -8.02 -19.62 7.41
N LEU A 274 -8.32 -20.91 7.20
CA LEU A 274 -7.87 -21.96 8.12
C LEU A 274 -6.35 -22.27 8.00
N LYS A 275 -5.75 -22.05 6.82
CA LYS A 275 -4.32 -22.29 6.54
C LYS A 275 -3.39 -21.14 6.93
N GLN A 276 -3.92 -19.99 7.37
CA GLN A 276 -3.14 -18.77 7.61
C GLN A 276 -2.20 -18.42 6.44
N THR A 277 -2.68 -18.56 5.20
CA THR A 277 -1.96 -17.98 4.08
C THR A 277 -1.86 -16.46 4.27
N ASP A 278 -0.94 -15.79 3.60
CA ASP A 278 -0.91 -14.34 3.67
C ASP A 278 -2.25 -13.74 3.22
N PRO A 279 -2.99 -12.99 4.06
CA PRO A 279 -4.27 -12.45 3.64
C PRO A 279 -4.12 -11.42 2.53
N ASN A 280 -2.96 -10.74 2.44
CA ASN A 280 -2.67 -9.83 1.32
C ASN A 280 -2.76 -10.55 -0.02
N TYR A 281 -2.57 -11.88 -0.06
CA TYR A 281 -2.67 -12.69 -1.27
C TYR A 281 -4.02 -12.56 -1.99
N ILE A 282 -5.10 -12.33 -1.23
CA ILE A 282 -6.46 -12.27 -1.74
C ILE A 282 -7.25 -11.06 -1.25
N ARG A 283 -6.71 -10.26 -0.33
CA ARG A 283 -7.44 -9.18 0.30
C ARG A 283 -6.61 -7.93 0.36
N ASP A 284 -7.30 -6.81 0.24
CA ASP A 284 -6.74 -5.50 0.52
C ASP A 284 -7.81 -4.57 1.03
N VAL A 285 -7.39 -3.55 1.77
CA VAL A 285 -8.27 -2.49 2.22
C VAL A 285 -7.54 -1.16 1.99
N THR A 286 -8.29 -0.11 1.71
CA THR A 286 -7.76 1.25 1.63
C THR A 286 -8.79 2.26 2.12
N VAL A 287 -8.38 3.50 2.18
CA VAL A 287 -9.19 4.66 2.58
C VAL A 287 -9.39 5.50 1.35
N SER A 288 -10.62 5.93 1.09
CA SER A 288 -10.91 6.98 0.12
C SER A 288 -11.30 8.22 0.90
N LEU A 289 -10.38 9.17 1.02
CA LEU A 289 -10.66 10.48 1.63
C LEU A 289 -11.66 11.27 0.78
N CYS A 290 -11.61 11.14 -0.55
CA CYS A 290 -12.56 11.83 -1.43
C CYS A 290 -14.00 11.31 -1.30
N ARG A 291 -14.20 10.10 -0.79
CA ARG A 291 -15.51 9.45 -0.65
C ARG A 291 -15.88 9.16 0.80
N ASP A 292 -15.12 9.70 1.76
CA ASP A 292 -15.28 9.45 3.20
C ASP A 292 -15.61 7.99 3.53
N SER A 293 -14.85 7.05 2.97
CA SER A 293 -15.15 5.63 3.09
C SER A 293 -13.92 4.73 3.12
N ILE A 294 -14.06 3.60 3.80
CA ILE A 294 -13.11 2.50 3.77
C ILE A 294 -13.55 1.55 2.66
N LYS A 295 -12.60 1.17 1.80
CA LYS A 295 -12.82 0.20 0.72
C LYS A 295 -12.10 -1.10 1.06
N TYR A 296 -12.79 -2.22 0.93
CA TYR A 296 -12.26 -3.57 1.13
C TYR A 296 -12.45 -4.38 -0.14
N ILE A 297 -11.45 -5.14 -0.56
CA ILE A 297 -11.56 -6.11 -1.63
C ILE A 297 -11.25 -7.52 -1.11
N GLU A 298 -12.05 -8.48 -1.56
CA GLU A 298 -11.76 -9.91 -1.44
C GLU A 298 -11.73 -10.57 -2.82
N LEU A 299 -10.68 -11.35 -3.06
CA LEU A 299 -10.49 -12.21 -4.22
C LEU A 299 -10.79 -13.67 -3.84
N GLU A 300 -11.78 -14.26 -4.51
CA GLU A 300 -12.09 -15.69 -4.43
C GLU A 300 -11.48 -16.39 -5.66
N ILE A 301 -10.41 -17.16 -5.48
CA ILE A 301 -9.82 -17.97 -6.56
C ILE A 301 -10.61 -19.26 -6.68
N VAL A 302 -11.21 -19.50 -7.85
CA VAL A 302 -12.15 -20.60 -8.11
C VAL A 302 -11.43 -21.78 -8.77
N GLY A 303 -11.70 -22.98 -8.27
CA GLY A 303 -11.18 -24.23 -8.81
C GLY A 303 -11.97 -24.85 -9.93
N THR A 304 -11.32 -25.69 -10.73
CA THR A 304 -12.03 -26.64 -11.60
C THR A 304 -12.73 -27.72 -10.78
N GLY A 305 -14.02 -27.92 -11.03
CA GLY A 305 -14.74 -29.10 -10.54
C GLY A 305 -15.40 -28.97 -9.16
N GLU A 306 -15.32 -27.79 -8.51
CA GLU A 306 -16.24 -27.48 -7.42
C GLU A 306 -17.63 -27.28 -8.04
N THR A 307 -18.40 -28.37 -8.09
CA THR A 307 -19.84 -28.25 -7.92
C THR A 307 -20.01 -27.40 -6.69
N HIS A 308 -20.60 -26.22 -6.85
CA HIS A 308 -21.10 -25.47 -5.72
C HIS A 308 -21.84 -26.50 -4.86
N THR A 309 -21.32 -26.83 -3.67
CA THR A 309 -22.22 -27.29 -2.62
C THR A 309 -23.04 -26.04 -2.39
N THR A 310 -24.11 -25.94 -3.17
CA THR A 310 -25.10 -24.90 -3.06
C THR A 310 -25.47 -24.98 -1.60
N VAL A 311 -25.11 -23.94 -0.85
CA VAL A 311 -25.61 -23.74 0.50
C VAL A 311 -27.09 -24.04 0.36
N GLN A 312 -27.58 -25.07 1.07
CA GLN A 312 -29.00 -25.37 1.10
C GLN A 312 -29.69 -24.02 1.37
N PRO A 313 -30.70 -23.60 0.60
CA PRO A 313 -31.19 -22.21 0.58
C PRO A 313 -31.55 -21.59 1.94
N THR A 314 -31.62 -22.42 2.98
CA THR A 314 -31.99 -22.10 4.36
C THR A 314 -30.82 -22.11 5.37
N GLU A 315 -29.61 -22.58 5.04
CA GLU A 315 -28.49 -22.65 6.01
C GLU A 315 -27.81 -21.27 6.14
N SER A 316 -27.77 -20.72 7.36
CA SER A 316 -27.03 -19.49 7.63
C SER A 316 -25.52 -19.72 7.50
N TYR A 317 -24.75 -18.69 7.13
CA TYR A 317 -23.27 -18.78 7.03
C TYR A 317 -22.64 -19.34 8.32
N GLN A 318 -23.19 -18.95 9.47
CA GLN A 318 -22.70 -19.41 10.78
C GLN A 318 -22.92 -20.91 11.00
N GLU A 319 -24.06 -21.46 10.58
CA GLU A 319 -24.33 -22.90 10.65
C GLU A 319 -23.40 -23.68 9.70
N TRP A 320 -23.20 -23.17 8.49
CA TRP A 320 -22.26 -23.76 7.53
C TRP A 320 -20.83 -23.81 8.06
N VAL A 321 -20.35 -22.70 8.65
CA VAL A 321 -19.02 -22.59 9.28
C VAL A 321 -18.86 -23.61 10.41
N ARG A 322 -19.85 -23.70 11.32
CA ARG A 322 -19.80 -24.64 12.45
C ARG A 322 -19.76 -26.10 12.00
N ARG A 323 -20.42 -26.41 10.87
CA ARG A 323 -20.53 -27.78 10.35
C ARG A 323 -19.31 -28.26 9.58
N LYS A 324 -18.46 -27.38 9.05
CA LYS A 324 -17.28 -27.73 8.24
C LYS A 324 -16.03 -27.82 9.12
N PRO A 325 -15.63 -29.01 9.61
CA PRO A 325 -14.54 -29.13 10.57
C PRO A 325 -13.19 -29.43 9.89
N ARG A 326 -13.14 -29.55 8.56
CA ARG A 326 -12.07 -30.30 7.89
C ARG A 326 -11.34 -29.52 6.81
N TYR A 327 -10.02 -29.63 6.93
CA TYR A 327 -8.99 -29.35 5.95
C TYR A 327 -9.17 -30.24 4.72
N THR A 328 -9.66 -29.69 3.61
CA THR A 328 -9.58 -30.37 2.31
C THR A 328 -8.32 -29.92 1.57
N SER A 329 -7.32 -30.79 1.59
CA SER A 329 -6.14 -30.69 0.74
C SER A 329 -6.53 -31.08 -0.69
N SER A 330 -7.12 -30.16 -1.45
CA SER A 330 -7.16 -30.30 -2.90
C SER A 330 -6.23 -29.26 -3.53
N VAL A 331 -5.31 -29.74 -4.38
CA VAL A 331 -4.54 -28.87 -5.27
C VAL A 331 -5.51 -28.39 -6.34
N VAL A 332 -6.08 -27.22 -6.10
CA VAL A 332 -7.04 -26.62 -7.00
C VAL A 332 -6.33 -26.13 -8.26
N LEU A 333 -6.60 -26.77 -9.40
CA LEU A 333 -6.28 -26.23 -10.71
C LEU A 333 -7.06 -24.91 -10.89
N ARG A 334 -6.34 -23.79 -10.78
CA ARG A 334 -6.89 -22.44 -10.82
C ARG A 334 -7.37 -22.13 -12.24
N ARG A 335 -8.68 -22.02 -12.46
CA ARG A 335 -9.24 -21.63 -13.78
C ARG A 335 -10.18 -20.42 -13.71
N GLY A 336 -10.17 -19.68 -12.60
CA GLY A 336 -10.82 -18.39 -12.53
C GLY A 336 -10.73 -17.73 -11.17
N TRP A 337 -11.26 -16.52 -11.11
CA TRP A 337 -11.31 -15.72 -9.89
C TRP A 337 -12.53 -14.79 -9.91
N LYS A 338 -12.96 -14.39 -8.72
CA LYS A 338 -13.97 -13.35 -8.52
C LYS A 338 -13.44 -12.32 -7.55
N ALA A 339 -13.60 -11.04 -7.86
CA ALA A 339 -13.29 -9.94 -6.97
C ALA A 339 -14.59 -9.31 -6.47
N THR A 340 -14.70 -9.12 -5.15
CA THR A 340 -15.82 -8.41 -4.52
C THR A 340 -15.28 -7.24 -3.73
N ILE A 341 -15.82 -6.05 -3.97
CA ILE A 341 -15.46 -4.83 -3.26
C ILE A 341 -16.61 -4.43 -2.35
N TRP A 342 -16.26 -4.08 -1.12
CA TRP A 342 -17.14 -3.55 -0.11
C TRP A 342 -16.69 -2.14 0.28
N THR A 343 -17.66 -1.33 0.71
CA THR A 343 -17.46 0.04 1.17
C THR A 343 -18.09 0.22 2.54
N MET A 344 -17.43 0.98 3.42
CA MET A 344 -17.91 1.34 4.75
C MET A 344 -17.81 2.86 4.89
N PRO A 345 -18.90 3.58 5.18
CA PRO A 345 -18.86 5.03 5.39
C PRO A 345 -18.09 5.40 6.67
N ILE A 346 -17.44 6.57 6.64
CA ILE A 346 -16.77 7.21 7.77
C ILE A 346 -17.63 8.41 8.22
N PRO A 347 -17.84 8.64 9.53
CA PRO A 347 -17.31 7.87 10.67
C PRO A 347 -17.94 6.48 10.76
N VAL A 348 -17.12 5.50 11.17
CA VAL A 348 -17.56 4.11 11.33
C VAL A 348 -18.47 4.00 12.56
N ALA A 349 -19.74 3.67 12.34
CA ALA A 349 -20.74 3.51 13.39
C ALA A 349 -21.00 2.05 13.77
N SER A 350 -21.09 1.14 12.78
CA SER A 350 -21.38 -0.29 12.99
C SER A 350 -20.77 -1.13 11.88
N TRP A 351 -20.37 -2.36 12.20
CA TRP A 351 -19.87 -3.34 11.20
C TRP A 351 -20.95 -3.71 10.17
N GLU A 352 -22.23 -3.58 10.50
CA GLU A 352 -23.36 -3.89 9.62
C GLU A 352 -23.48 -2.92 8.45
N HIS A 353 -22.79 -1.78 8.50
CA HIS A 353 -22.81 -0.76 7.45
C HIS A 353 -21.92 -1.08 6.25
N TRP A 354 -21.22 -2.22 6.25
CA TRP A 354 -20.52 -2.70 5.06
C TRP A 354 -21.50 -2.90 3.90
N ARG A 355 -21.29 -2.20 2.79
CA ARG A 355 -22.09 -2.30 1.57
C ARG A 355 -21.27 -2.91 0.45
N ARG A 356 -21.81 -3.93 -0.21
CA ARG A 356 -21.21 -4.48 -1.43
C ARG A 356 -21.34 -3.45 -2.54
N ASP A 357 -20.22 -2.96 -3.05
CA ASP A 357 -20.16 -1.92 -4.09
C ASP A 357 -19.98 -2.54 -5.49
N CYS A 358 -18.95 -3.36 -5.67
CA CYS A 358 -18.66 -4.00 -6.96
C CYS A 358 -18.50 -5.52 -6.83
N HIS A 359 -18.88 -6.25 -7.88
CA HIS A 359 -18.60 -7.68 -8.03
C HIS A 359 -18.18 -7.99 -9.47
N LEU A 360 -17.02 -8.61 -9.61
CA LEU A 360 -16.39 -8.94 -10.89
C LEU A 360 -16.07 -10.43 -10.92
N ASN A 361 -16.59 -11.13 -11.93
CA ASN A 361 -16.15 -12.47 -12.28
C ASN A 361 -15.21 -12.39 -13.48
N VAL A 362 -14.09 -13.14 -13.48
CA VAL A 362 -13.16 -13.18 -14.61
C VAL A 362 -13.85 -13.50 -15.95
N LYS A 363 -14.97 -14.23 -15.95
CA LYS A 363 -15.75 -14.57 -17.15
C LYS A 363 -16.35 -13.33 -17.83
N ASP A 364 -16.63 -12.28 -17.08
CA ASP A 364 -17.25 -11.05 -17.56
C ASP A 364 -16.20 -10.05 -18.07
N LEU A 365 -14.91 -10.34 -17.86
CA LEU A 365 -13.82 -9.40 -18.09
C LEU A 365 -13.61 -9.14 -19.59
N GLY A 366 -13.59 -7.86 -19.95
CA GLY A 366 -13.19 -7.37 -21.26
C GLY A 366 -11.74 -6.88 -21.27
N ILE A 367 -11.18 -6.71 -22.47
CA ILE A 367 -9.88 -6.09 -22.68
C ILE A 367 -10.11 -4.69 -23.26
N ASN A 368 -9.60 -3.66 -22.60
CA ASN A 368 -9.61 -2.27 -23.06
C ASN A 368 -8.18 -1.71 -23.14
N VAL A 369 -7.26 -2.53 -23.62
CA VAL A 369 -5.85 -2.17 -23.74
C VAL A 369 -5.59 -1.71 -25.16
N ARG A 370 -5.21 -0.44 -25.33
CA ARG A 370 -4.88 0.14 -26.64
C ARG A 370 -3.38 0.12 -26.96
N ASP A 371 -2.55 0.03 -25.94
CA ASP A 371 -1.10 0.03 -26.10
C ASP A 371 -0.61 -1.38 -26.54
N PRO A 372 0.07 -1.50 -27.70
CA PRO A 372 0.61 -2.78 -28.18
C PRO A 372 1.59 -3.44 -27.19
N SER A 373 2.32 -2.65 -26.38
CA SER A 373 3.26 -3.16 -25.38
C SER A 373 2.54 -3.88 -24.24
N HIS A 374 1.46 -3.28 -23.73
CA HIS A 374 0.60 -3.89 -22.71
C HIS A 374 -0.10 -5.14 -23.23
N LEU A 375 -0.55 -5.13 -24.51
CA LEU A 375 -1.09 -6.33 -25.15
C LEU A 375 -0.03 -7.43 -25.16
N LYS A 376 1.19 -7.16 -25.67
CA LYS A 376 2.28 -8.14 -25.71
C LYS A 376 2.57 -8.75 -24.32
N LEU A 377 2.60 -7.93 -23.26
CA LEU A 377 2.77 -8.43 -21.89
C LEU A 377 1.60 -9.32 -21.47
N LEU A 378 0.36 -8.92 -21.76
CA LEU A 378 -0.82 -9.71 -21.46
C LEU A 378 -0.82 -11.08 -22.19
N SER A 379 -0.37 -11.14 -23.47
CA SER A 379 -0.21 -12.43 -24.16
C SER A 379 0.80 -13.32 -23.45
N LYS A 380 1.95 -12.78 -23.03
CA LYS A 380 2.97 -13.53 -22.30
C LYS A 380 2.42 -14.08 -20.99
N LEU A 381 1.68 -13.26 -20.22
CA LEU A 381 1.05 -13.69 -18.97
C LEU A 381 0.05 -14.82 -19.16
N SER A 382 -0.74 -14.76 -20.24
CA SER A 382 -1.79 -15.73 -20.52
C SER A 382 -1.30 -17.06 -21.13
N GLY A 383 -0.12 -17.07 -21.75
CA GLY A 383 0.43 -18.20 -22.52
C GLY A 383 -0.31 -18.53 -23.84
N CYS A 384 -1.52 -18.01 -24.06
CA CYS A 384 -2.40 -18.39 -25.17
C CYS A 384 -3.03 -17.21 -25.94
N GLY A 385 -2.48 -15.99 -25.80
CA GLY A 385 -2.93 -14.80 -26.54
C GLY A 385 -3.99 -13.95 -25.82
N HIS A 386 -4.68 -13.06 -26.53
CA HIS A 386 -5.59 -12.06 -25.92
C HIS A 386 -7.07 -12.47 -25.88
N SER A 387 -7.39 -13.75 -25.95
CA SER A 387 -8.80 -14.18 -25.89
C SER A 387 -9.35 -14.04 -24.48
N LYS A 388 -10.67 -13.80 -24.33
CA LYS A 388 -11.34 -13.83 -23.01
C LYS A 388 -11.13 -15.17 -22.28
N ALA A 389 -10.95 -16.26 -23.03
CA ALA A 389 -10.65 -17.58 -22.46
C ALA A 389 -9.24 -17.63 -21.86
N ALA A 390 -8.26 -16.98 -22.49
CA ALA A 390 -6.88 -16.90 -22.00
C ALA A 390 -6.74 -16.02 -20.75
N LEU A 391 -7.66 -15.07 -20.51
CA LEU A 391 -7.67 -14.30 -19.25
C LEU A 391 -7.99 -15.16 -18.02
N ARG A 392 -8.68 -16.30 -18.21
CA ARG A 392 -9.04 -17.22 -17.12
C ARG A 392 -7.84 -18.00 -16.58
N SER A 393 -6.77 -18.12 -17.38
CA SER A 393 -5.52 -18.75 -16.96
C SER A 393 -4.55 -17.76 -16.31
N VAL A 394 -4.78 -16.45 -16.42
CA VAL A 394 -3.92 -15.45 -15.78
C VAL A 394 -4.15 -15.48 -14.27
N ALA A 395 -3.08 -15.78 -13.54
CA ALA A 395 -3.09 -15.77 -12.08
C ALA A 395 -3.13 -14.31 -11.58
N MET A 396 -4.28 -13.88 -11.07
CA MET A 396 -4.42 -12.61 -10.35
C MET A 396 -4.34 -12.90 -8.85
N VAL A 397 -3.42 -12.23 -8.17
CA VAL A 397 -3.19 -12.34 -6.72
C VAL A 397 -2.74 -10.98 -6.19
N PHE A 398 -2.68 -10.82 -4.87
CA PHE A 398 -2.31 -9.58 -4.19
C PHE A 398 -3.01 -8.34 -4.77
N PRO A 399 -4.35 -8.25 -4.62
CA PRO A 399 -5.06 -7.07 -5.07
C PRO A 399 -4.56 -5.85 -4.31
N THR A 400 -4.34 -4.73 -4.99
CA THR A 400 -4.14 -3.41 -4.39
C THR A 400 -5.27 -2.52 -4.90
N ILE A 401 -6.18 -2.13 -4.02
CA ILE A 401 -7.33 -1.31 -4.40
C ILE A 401 -6.92 0.17 -4.49
N SER A 402 -7.30 0.82 -5.58
CA SER A 402 -7.12 2.27 -5.74
C SER A 402 -7.91 3.02 -4.65
N MET A 403 -7.35 4.12 -4.14
CA MET A 403 -7.99 4.94 -3.11
C MET A 403 -9.28 5.57 -3.65
N ASP A 404 -9.20 6.38 -4.70
CA ASP A 404 -10.35 7.18 -5.17
C ASP A 404 -11.06 6.61 -6.41
N ASP A 405 -10.41 5.71 -7.15
CA ASP A 405 -10.94 5.15 -8.39
C ASP A 405 -11.52 3.74 -8.21
N ASP A 406 -12.24 3.26 -9.22
CA ASP A 406 -12.72 1.87 -9.28
C ASP A 406 -11.69 0.91 -9.94
N HIS A 407 -10.41 1.27 -9.85
CA HIS A 407 -9.30 0.44 -10.34
C HIS A 407 -8.77 -0.48 -9.23
N VAL A 408 -8.40 -1.70 -9.62
CA VAL A 408 -7.66 -2.64 -8.79
C VAL A 408 -6.43 -3.08 -9.56
N TYR A 409 -5.30 -3.10 -8.87
CA TYR A 409 -4.02 -3.53 -9.38
C TYR A 409 -3.73 -4.93 -8.87
N PHE A 410 -3.60 -5.90 -9.76
CA PHE A 410 -3.30 -7.27 -9.40
C PHE A 410 -1.86 -7.60 -9.73
N PHE A 411 -1.19 -8.29 -8.82
CA PHE A 411 0.08 -8.93 -9.11
C PHE A 411 -0.17 -10.23 -9.89
N SER A 412 0.63 -10.46 -10.91
CA SER A 412 0.54 -11.64 -11.77
C SER A 412 1.95 -12.16 -12.08
N ILE A 413 2.13 -13.48 -12.00
CA ILE A 413 3.36 -14.16 -12.39
C ILE A 413 3.05 -15.15 -13.52
N ALA A 414 3.91 -15.21 -14.54
CA ALA A 414 3.88 -16.25 -15.57
C ALA A 414 5.28 -16.74 -15.94
N GLY A 415 5.36 -17.94 -16.52
CA GLY A 415 6.61 -18.54 -17.03
C GLY A 415 7.40 -19.34 -15.99
N SER A 416 7.93 -20.50 -16.40
CA SER A 416 8.79 -21.37 -15.57
C SER A 416 10.30 -21.10 -15.78
N THR A 417 10.69 -20.67 -16.98
CA THR A 417 12.09 -20.40 -17.38
C THR A 417 12.41 -18.89 -17.41
N ASP A 418 11.55 -18.09 -18.05
CA ASP A 418 11.60 -16.62 -18.01
C ASP A 418 10.43 -16.11 -17.14
N LYS A 419 10.66 -16.02 -15.82
CA LYS A 419 9.63 -15.54 -14.89
C LYS A 419 9.28 -14.08 -15.22
N LEU A 420 8.06 -13.86 -15.70
CA LEU A 420 7.47 -12.54 -15.89
C LEU A 420 6.64 -12.20 -14.66
N GLU A 421 7.03 -11.14 -13.97
CA GLU A 421 6.23 -10.53 -12.90
C GLU A 421 5.62 -9.22 -13.42
N ALA A 422 4.32 -9.03 -13.19
CA ALA A 422 3.61 -7.90 -13.74
C ALA A 422 2.51 -7.40 -12.80
N VAL A 423 2.17 -6.12 -12.97
CA VAL A 423 0.99 -5.50 -12.39
C VAL A 423 -0.06 -5.32 -13.48
N VAL A 424 -1.24 -5.88 -13.26
CA VAL A 424 -2.38 -5.78 -14.16
C VAL A 424 -3.42 -4.83 -13.55
N THR A 425 -3.74 -3.75 -14.25
CA THR A 425 -4.80 -2.82 -13.83
C THR A 425 -6.14 -3.26 -14.40
N VAL A 426 -7.12 -3.43 -13.52
CA VAL A 426 -8.50 -3.79 -13.85
C VAL A 426 -9.43 -2.69 -13.36
N ASP A 427 -10.24 -2.16 -14.26
CA ASP A 427 -11.41 -1.37 -13.93
C ASP A 427 -12.53 -2.34 -13.56
N VAL A 428 -12.80 -2.45 -12.25
CA VAL A 428 -13.74 -3.45 -11.74
C VAL A 428 -15.20 -3.07 -11.97
N ARG A 429 -15.49 -1.77 -12.08
CA ARG A 429 -16.85 -1.26 -12.32
C ARG A 429 -17.26 -1.48 -13.77
N ASN A 430 -16.37 -1.16 -14.71
CA ASN A 430 -16.60 -1.38 -16.13
C ASN A 430 -16.19 -2.77 -16.62
N LYS A 431 -15.66 -3.61 -15.72
CA LYS A 431 -15.22 -5.00 -15.98
C LYS A 431 -14.20 -5.09 -17.13
N LYS A 432 -13.16 -4.25 -17.11
CA LYS A 432 -12.18 -4.14 -18.20
C LYS A 432 -10.73 -4.11 -17.71
N ILE A 433 -9.84 -4.83 -18.38
CA ILE A 433 -8.39 -4.65 -18.22
C ILE A 433 -7.98 -3.35 -18.90
N GLN A 434 -7.32 -2.46 -18.17
CA GLN A 434 -6.88 -1.15 -18.65
C GLN A 434 -5.39 -1.13 -19.03
N GLY A 435 -4.56 -1.93 -18.37
CA GLY A 435 -3.13 -1.96 -18.67
C GLY A 435 -2.36 -3.04 -17.92
N VAL A 436 -1.13 -3.27 -18.38
CA VAL A 436 -0.19 -4.24 -17.80
C VAL A 436 1.19 -3.60 -17.78
N ALA A 437 1.86 -3.62 -16.63
CA ALA A 437 3.23 -3.17 -16.47
C ALA A 437 4.10 -4.33 -15.98
N GLU A 438 5.27 -4.49 -16.57
CA GLU A 438 6.29 -5.44 -16.11
C GLU A 438 7.00 -4.88 -14.87
N LEU A 439 7.28 -5.75 -13.91
CA LEU A 439 8.06 -5.44 -12.72
C LEU A 439 9.54 -5.75 -12.99
N ASP A 440 10.43 -4.88 -12.54
CA ASP A 440 11.88 -5.09 -12.71
C ASP A 440 12.35 -6.24 -11.81
N VAL A 441 12.67 -7.39 -12.41
CA VAL A 441 13.01 -8.66 -11.73
C VAL A 441 14.42 -8.62 -11.08
N ARG A 442 15.06 -7.45 -11.02
CA ARG A 442 16.42 -7.30 -10.49
C ARG A 442 16.43 -7.18 -8.96
N LYS A 443 16.27 -8.34 -8.32
CA LYS A 443 16.77 -8.80 -7.00
C LYS A 443 15.66 -9.56 -6.25
N TYR A 444 15.94 -10.83 -6.00
CA TYR A 444 15.18 -11.83 -5.24
C TYR A 444 14.13 -11.27 -4.27
N TYR A 445 12.84 -11.52 -4.55
CA TYR A 445 11.78 -11.55 -3.54
C TYR A 445 10.82 -12.71 -3.83
N PHE A 446 10.28 -13.29 -2.75
CA PHE A 446 9.53 -14.56 -2.69
C PHE A 446 8.12 -14.50 -3.34
N GLY A 447 7.97 -13.89 -4.52
CA GLY A 447 6.69 -13.81 -5.23
C GLY A 447 5.63 -12.99 -4.48
N MET A 448 6.03 -11.93 -3.79
CA MET A 448 5.16 -10.99 -3.07
C MET A 448 5.40 -9.57 -3.59
N PRO A 449 4.36 -8.72 -3.73
CA PRO A 449 4.53 -7.35 -4.18
C PRO A 449 5.30 -6.52 -3.14
N THR A 450 6.22 -5.69 -3.61
CA THR A 450 7.01 -4.76 -2.77
C THR A 450 6.58 -3.30 -2.97
N TYR A 451 5.32 -3.09 -3.35
CA TYR A 451 4.78 -1.77 -3.66
C TYR A 451 3.61 -1.43 -2.74
N ILE A 452 3.45 -0.14 -2.43
CA ILE A 452 2.34 0.40 -1.64
C ILE A 452 1.54 1.42 -2.44
N ALA A 453 0.25 1.57 -2.12
CA ALA A 453 -0.54 2.67 -2.64
C ALA A 453 -0.23 3.94 -1.84
N SER A 454 -0.05 5.08 -2.52
CA SER A 454 0.29 6.35 -1.87
C SER A 454 -0.31 7.57 -2.57
N GLU A 455 -0.70 8.58 -1.78
CA GLU A 455 -1.23 9.87 -2.23
C GLU A 455 -0.15 10.87 -2.63
N MET A 456 1.12 10.49 -2.44
CA MET A 456 2.31 11.34 -2.61
C MET A 456 2.36 12.07 -3.96
N SER A 457 1.78 11.54 -5.04
CA SER A 457 1.72 12.24 -6.34
C SER A 457 1.06 13.60 -6.27
N THR A 458 0.04 13.75 -5.41
CA THR A 458 -0.73 14.99 -5.31
C THR A 458 0.11 16.11 -4.70
N TYR A 459 0.96 15.76 -3.73
CA TYR A 459 1.85 16.70 -3.04
C TYR A 459 3.08 17.05 -3.89
N LEU A 460 3.67 16.06 -4.58
CA LEU A 460 4.80 16.31 -5.47
C LEU A 460 4.43 17.21 -6.66
N LYS A 461 3.19 17.14 -7.16
CA LYS A 461 2.69 18.03 -8.23
C LYS A 461 2.53 19.48 -7.75
N LYS A 462 2.04 19.68 -6.52
CA LYS A 462 1.86 21.03 -5.95
C LYS A 462 3.20 21.77 -5.82
N VAL A 463 4.25 21.08 -5.37
CA VAL A 463 5.61 21.61 -5.30
C VAL A 463 6.14 22.01 -6.69
N THR A 464 5.78 21.28 -7.74
CA THR A 464 6.24 21.59 -9.11
C THR A 464 5.50 22.74 -9.77
N THR A 465 4.27 23.05 -9.36
CA THR A 465 3.47 24.16 -9.91
C THR A 465 3.66 25.48 -9.17
N GLY A 466 4.16 25.48 -7.93
CA GLY A 466 4.36 26.68 -7.12
C GLY A 466 5.51 27.60 -7.57
N THR A 467 6.34 27.18 -8.53
CA THR A 467 7.50 27.95 -9.04
C THR A 467 7.17 28.87 -10.23
N GLY A 468 5.88 29.14 -10.50
CA GLY A 468 5.42 29.75 -11.76
C GLY A 468 4.62 31.06 -11.66
N GLU A 469 4.46 31.69 -10.49
CA GLU A 469 3.86 33.03 -10.40
C GLU A 469 4.94 34.08 -10.13
N VAL A 470 5.72 34.39 -11.15
CA VAL A 470 6.39 35.69 -11.24
C VAL A 470 5.37 36.66 -11.80
N ALA A 471 4.99 37.64 -10.99
CA ALA A 471 4.18 38.78 -11.39
C ALA A 471 4.72 39.37 -12.70
N HIS A 472 3.94 39.28 -13.78
CA HIS A 472 4.14 40.12 -14.97
C HIS A 472 3.78 41.56 -14.60
N GLY A 473 4.74 42.28 -14.04
CA GLY A 473 4.79 43.72 -14.15
C GLY A 473 4.93 44.07 -15.63
N GLN A 474 3.89 44.69 -16.19
CA GLN A 474 3.96 45.32 -17.50
C GLN A 474 5.02 46.43 -17.44
N THR A 475 6.10 46.26 -18.20
CA THR A 475 6.96 47.37 -18.63
C THR A 475 7.23 47.16 -20.11
N GLU A 476 6.42 47.81 -20.95
CA GLU A 476 6.75 48.02 -22.35
C GLU A 476 7.92 49.00 -22.43
N SER A 477 8.98 48.58 -23.13
CA SER A 477 10.06 49.45 -23.57
C SER A 477 9.89 49.67 -25.06
N ALA A 478 9.71 50.93 -25.45
CA ALA A 478 10.05 51.40 -26.79
C ALA A 478 10.72 52.77 -26.65
N ALA A 479 11.93 52.86 -27.17
CA ALA A 479 12.83 53.97 -27.05
C ALA A 479 12.64 55.02 -28.16
N VAL A 480 13.24 56.19 -27.92
CA VAL A 480 13.68 57.23 -28.87
C VAL A 480 12.61 58.25 -29.30
N GLU A 481 12.76 59.52 -28.87
CA GLU A 481 13.44 60.54 -29.69
C GLU A 481 13.70 61.84 -28.88
N VAL A 482 14.95 62.29 -28.93
CA VAL A 482 15.39 63.60 -28.46
C VAL A 482 15.09 64.62 -29.54
N ARG A 483 14.36 65.70 -29.22
CA ARG A 483 14.56 67.00 -29.89
C ARG A 483 14.04 68.17 -29.04
N ARG A 484 15.00 69.06 -28.72
CA ARG A 484 14.90 70.49 -28.36
C ARG A 484 13.51 71.11 -28.64
N MET A 485 12.87 71.79 -27.69
CA MET A 485 13.15 73.14 -27.17
C MET A 485 12.31 73.36 -25.90
#